data_AF-A0A257LNK3-F1
#
_entry.id   AF-A0A257LNK3-F1
#
_cell.length_a   1.000
_cell.length_b   1.000
_cell.length_c   1.000
_cell.angle_alpha   90.00
_cell.angle_beta   90.00
_cell.angle_gamma   90.00
#
_symmetry.space_group_name_H-M   'P 1'
#
loop_
_entity.id
_entity.type
_entity.pdbx_description
1 polymer ?
#
loop_
_entity_poly.entity_id
_entity_poly.type
_entity_poly.pdbx_seq_one_letter_code
_entity_poly.pdbx_strand_id
1 'polypeptide(L)'
;MTHPHKKLRPSGGYRSTASFQASTLIYDATVWFCEKFADSRSRTVDQMVQAARSGRQNIAEGSRAAGTSSQTELRLVNVARASLEELLLDYEDYLRHRRLPQWAAVRAQCQAQQHW
;
A
#
# COMPACT_ATOMS: atom_id res chain seq x y z
N MET A 1 13.01 -46.69 -0.12
CA MET A 1 12.44 -45.59 0.69
C MET A 1 12.64 -44.29 -0.05
N THR A 2 11.64 -43.84 -0.82
CA THR A 2 11.69 -42.60 -1.60
C THR A 2 11.33 -41.41 -0.71
N HIS A 3 12.28 -40.51 -0.49
CA HIS A 3 12.02 -39.24 0.20
C HIS A 3 11.08 -38.39 -0.65
N PRO A 4 9.97 -37.83 -0.12
CA PRO A 4 9.18 -36.90 -0.88
C PRO A 4 10.01 -35.63 -1.09
N HIS A 5 10.33 -35.32 -2.35
CA HIS A 5 10.82 -33.99 -2.72
C HIS A 5 9.80 -32.96 -2.25
N LYS A 6 10.11 -32.23 -1.18
CA LYS A 6 9.32 -31.10 -0.73
C LYS A 6 9.41 -30.04 -1.82
N LYS A 7 8.48 -30.07 -2.78
CA LYS A 7 8.33 -29.04 -3.80
C LYS A 7 8.07 -27.72 -3.05
N LEU A 8 8.99 -26.78 -3.19
CA LEU A 8 8.84 -25.43 -2.64
C LEU A 8 7.54 -24.83 -3.19
N ARG A 9 6.82 -24.07 -2.37
CA ARG A 9 5.65 -23.31 -2.83
C ARG A 9 6.14 -22.31 -3.89
N PRO A 10 5.39 -22.09 -4.99
CA PRO A 10 5.67 -20.99 -5.91
C PRO A 10 5.75 -19.66 -5.13
N SER A 11 6.78 -18.87 -5.35
CA SER A 11 7.00 -17.61 -4.64
C SER A 11 7.72 -16.57 -5.52
N GLY A 12 7.65 -15.29 -5.14
CA GLY A 12 8.36 -14.21 -5.83
C GLY A 12 7.71 -13.65 -7.10
N GLY A 13 6.54 -14.17 -7.49
CA GLY A 13 5.73 -13.67 -8.63
C GLY A 13 4.99 -12.35 -8.37
N TYR A 14 5.42 -11.54 -7.39
CA TYR A 14 4.70 -10.33 -6.96
C TYR A 14 4.49 -9.29 -8.07
N ARG A 15 5.34 -9.24 -9.09
CA ARG A 15 5.24 -8.22 -10.15
C ARG A 15 3.93 -8.28 -10.94
N SER A 16 3.29 -9.45 -11.00
CA SER A 16 2.00 -9.64 -11.65
C SER A 16 0.80 -9.52 -10.70
N THR A 17 1.00 -9.29 -9.40
CA THR A 17 -0.11 -9.16 -8.46
C THR A 17 -0.69 -7.75 -8.51
N ALA A 18 -2.02 -7.66 -8.48
CA ALA A 18 -2.72 -6.38 -8.42
C ALA A 18 -2.28 -5.53 -7.21
N SER A 19 -2.02 -6.18 -6.07
CA SER A 19 -1.54 -5.50 -4.86
C SER A 19 -0.18 -4.82 -5.03
N PHE A 20 0.77 -5.45 -5.73
CA PHE A 20 2.08 -4.84 -5.97
C PHE A 20 2.02 -3.72 -7.00
N GLN A 21 1.22 -3.91 -8.05
CA GLN A 21 1.03 -2.89 -9.08
C GLN A 21 0.32 -1.66 -8.49
N ALA A 22 -0.76 -1.86 -7.73
CA ALA A 22 -1.47 -0.79 -7.05
C ALA A 22 -0.57 -0.05 -6.04
N SER A 23 0.18 -0.76 -5.21
CA SER A 23 1.14 -0.12 -4.27
C SER A 23 2.29 0.60 -4.98
N THR A 24 2.66 0.19 -6.19
CA THR A 24 3.62 0.94 -7.03
C THR A 24 3.01 2.25 -7.51
N LEU A 25 1.78 2.22 -8.03
CA LEU A 25 1.07 3.43 -8.42
C LEU A 25 0.86 4.39 -7.25
N ILE A 26 0.49 3.87 -6.08
CA ILE A 26 0.37 4.65 -4.85
C ILE A 26 1.70 5.31 -4.51
N TYR A 27 2.80 4.57 -4.53
CA TYR A 27 4.13 5.12 -4.24
C TYR A 27 4.51 6.26 -5.19
N ASP A 28 4.38 6.04 -6.50
CA ASP A 28 4.75 7.05 -7.50
C ASP A 28 3.83 8.29 -7.38
N ALA A 29 2.54 8.08 -7.14
CA ALA A 29 1.58 9.15 -6.90
C ALA A 29 1.87 9.92 -5.60
N THR A 30 2.31 9.26 -4.53
CA THR A 30 2.70 9.90 -3.28
C THR A 30 3.94 10.77 -3.45
N VAL A 31 4.96 10.28 -4.16
CA VAL A 31 6.15 11.10 -4.48
C VAL A 31 5.72 12.36 -5.23
N TRP A 32 4.97 12.22 -6.31
CA TRP A 32 4.50 13.36 -7.10
C TRP A 32 3.60 14.31 -6.29
N PHE A 33 2.71 13.78 -5.46
CA PHE A 33 1.85 14.57 -4.58
C PHE A 33 2.67 15.41 -3.60
N CYS A 34 3.67 14.80 -2.95
CA CYS A 34 4.53 15.51 -2.01
C CYS A 34 5.34 16.61 -2.70
N GLU A 35 5.93 16.33 -3.87
CA GLU A 35 6.65 17.33 -4.66
C GLU A 35 5.77 18.52 -5.06
N LYS A 36 4.50 18.25 -5.41
CA LYS A 36 3.60 19.26 -5.96
C LYS A 36 2.87 20.09 -4.91
N PHE A 37 2.49 19.46 -3.79
CA PHE A 37 1.51 20.03 -2.87
C PHE A 37 1.98 20.14 -1.41
N ALA A 38 3.06 19.46 -1.04
CA ALA A 38 3.60 19.53 0.32
C ALA A 38 4.83 20.44 0.39
N ASP A 39 5.07 21.03 1.56
CA ASP A 39 6.32 21.74 1.82
C ASP A 39 7.45 20.71 1.90
N SER A 40 8.47 20.85 1.05
CA SER A 40 9.60 19.94 0.96
C SER A 40 10.44 19.88 2.24
N ARG A 41 10.27 20.83 3.16
CA ARG A 41 10.91 20.82 4.49
C ARG A 41 10.06 20.15 5.57
N SER A 42 8.83 19.74 5.24
CA SER A 42 7.94 19.11 6.20
C SER A 42 8.34 17.65 6.46
N ARG A 43 8.43 17.29 7.74
CA ARG A 43 8.62 15.90 8.18
C ARG A 43 7.52 14.96 7.66
N THR A 44 6.32 15.50 7.39
CA THR A 44 5.21 14.74 6.82
C THR A 44 5.53 14.21 5.42
N VAL A 45 6.34 14.90 4.62
CA VAL A 45 6.75 14.42 3.29
C VAL A 45 7.55 13.13 3.42
N ASP A 46 8.56 13.14 4.29
CA ASP A 46 9.40 11.96 4.52
C ASP A 46 8.58 10.78 5.04
N GLN A 47 7.62 11.03 5.94
CA GLN A 47 6.72 10.02 6.48
C GLN A 47 5.85 9.38 5.41
N MET A 48 5.17 10.19 4.59
CA MET A 48 4.31 9.71 3.51
C MET A 48 5.09 8.89 2.48
N VAL A 49 6.22 9.41 2.00
CA VAL A 49 7.05 8.72 1.00
C VAL A 49 7.60 7.41 1.56
N GLN A 50 8.01 7.40 2.84
CA GLN A 50 8.55 6.20 3.48
C GLN A 50 7.45 5.15 3.72
N ALA A 51 6.26 5.55 4.17
CA ALA A 51 5.12 4.65 4.36
C ALA A 51 4.70 3.98 3.04
N ALA A 52 4.57 4.77 1.97
CA ALA A 52 4.26 4.26 0.63
C ALA A 52 5.32 3.28 0.11
N ARG A 53 6.61 3.64 0.26
CA ARG A 53 7.73 2.77 -0.12
C ARG A 53 7.75 1.47 0.68
N SER A 54 7.55 1.56 1.99
CA SER A 54 7.52 0.42 2.91
C SER A 54 6.40 -0.54 2.54
N GLY A 55 5.19 -0.04 2.27
CA GLY A 55 4.06 -0.85 1.83
C GLY A 55 4.39 -1.70 0.61
N ARG A 56 4.90 -1.06 -0.44
CA ARG A 56 5.32 -1.72 -1.68
C ARG A 56 6.43 -2.75 -1.48
N GLN A 57 7.45 -2.43 -0.69
CA GLN A 57 8.60 -3.33 -0.45
C GLN A 57 8.20 -4.58 0.32
N ASN A 58 7.41 -4.42 1.38
CA ASN A 58 6.95 -5.54 2.18
C ASN A 58 6.05 -6.51 1.39
N ILE A 59 5.29 -6.04 0.41
CA ILE A 59 4.55 -6.92 -0.53
C ILE A 59 5.53 -7.78 -1.34
N ALA A 60 6.58 -7.17 -1.91
CA ALA A 60 7.57 -7.89 -2.70
C ALA A 60 8.35 -8.91 -1.86
N GLU A 61 8.78 -8.51 -0.66
CA GLU A 61 9.52 -9.38 0.27
C GLU A 61 8.64 -10.52 0.80
N GLY A 62 7.40 -10.23 1.19
CA GLY A 62 6.43 -11.23 1.65
C GLY A 62 6.17 -12.30 0.59
N SER A 63 5.95 -11.87 -0.66
CA SER A 63 5.76 -12.79 -1.79
C SER A 63 6.98 -13.68 -2.05
N ARG A 64 8.21 -13.17 -1.87
CA ARG A 64 9.42 -13.99 -2.01
C ARG A 64 9.56 -14.99 -0.86
N ALA A 65 9.24 -14.56 0.36
CA ALA A 65 9.30 -15.39 1.57
C ALA A 65 8.26 -16.54 1.58
N ALA A 66 7.16 -16.41 0.85
CA ALA A 66 6.11 -17.44 0.74
C ALA A 66 6.62 -18.85 0.37
N GLY A 67 7.74 -18.91 -0.35
CA GLY A 67 8.37 -20.17 -0.78
C GLY A 67 9.08 -20.91 0.35
N THR A 68 9.44 -20.21 1.42
CA THR A 68 10.21 -20.75 2.55
C THR A 68 9.43 -20.72 3.88
N SER A 69 8.60 -19.70 4.13
CA SER A 69 7.88 -19.52 5.38
C SER A 69 6.57 -18.75 5.22
N SER A 70 5.45 -19.41 5.51
CA SER A 70 4.12 -18.77 5.57
C SER A 70 4.01 -17.75 6.71
N GLN A 71 4.73 -17.96 7.81
CA GLN A 71 4.74 -17.01 8.94
C GLN A 71 5.38 -15.69 8.53
N THR A 72 6.50 -15.75 7.81
CA THR A 72 7.21 -14.55 7.32
C THR A 72 6.41 -13.85 6.23
N GLU A 73 5.81 -14.60 5.31
CA GLU A 73 4.87 -14.09 4.30
C GLU A 73 3.75 -13.26 4.96
N LEU A 74 3.01 -13.86 5.90
CA LEU A 74 1.90 -13.20 6.59
C LEU A 74 2.35 -11.98 7.38
N ARG A 75 3.50 -12.06 8.06
CA ARG A 75 4.06 -10.92 8.80
C ARG A 75 4.33 -9.73 7.87
N LEU A 76 5.03 -9.95 6.76
CA LEU A 76 5.40 -8.87 5.83
C LEU A 76 4.17 -8.30 5.13
N VAL A 77 3.19 -9.13 4.75
CA VAL A 77 1.92 -8.62 4.19
C VAL A 77 1.16 -7.77 5.20
N ASN A 78 1.17 -8.13 6.49
CA ASN A 78 0.56 -7.31 7.54
C ASN A 78 1.30 -5.98 7.76
N VAL A 79 2.64 -5.98 7.71
CA VAL A 79 3.43 -4.73 7.75
C VAL A 79 3.10 -3.86 6.54
N ALA A 80 2.97 -4.45 5.35
CA ALA A 80 2.59 -3.70 4.16
C ALA A 80 1.22 -3.03 4.31
N ARG A 81 0.24 -3.75 4.86
CA ARG A 81 -1.10 -3.22 5.15
C ARG A 81 -1.03 -2.04 6.12
N ALA A 82 -0.30 -2.20 7.23
CA ALA A 82 -0.14 -1.14 8.22
C ALA A 82 0.51 0.11 7.62
N SER A 83 1.57 -0.04 6.81
CA SER A 83 2.21 1.12 6.15
C SER A 83 1.28 1.85 5.18
N LEU A 84 0.39 1.14 4.48
CA LEU A 84 -0.60 1.79 3.59
C LEU A 84 -1.74 2.46 4.36
N GLU A 85 -2.07 1.95 5.55
CA GLU A 85 -3.03 2.58 6.47
C GLU A 85 -2.47 3.85 7.10
N GLU A 86 -1.20 3.83 7.52
CA GLU A 86 -0.47 5.04 7.95
C GLU A 86 -0.46 6.11 6.86
N LEU A 87 -0.15 5.72 5.61
CA LEU A 87 -0.17 6.64 4.47
C LEU A 87 -1.57 7.25 4.24
N LEU A 88 -2.64 6.46 4.39
CA LEU A 88 -4.01 6.96 4.26
C LEU A 88 -4.30 8.01 5.33
N LEU A 89 -3.93 7.75 6.58
CA LEU A 89 -4.08 8.72 7.67
C LEU A 89 -3.29 10.01 7.40
N ASP A 90 -2.08 9.91 6.84
CA ASP A 90 -1.31 11.10 6.47
C ASP A 90 -2.02 11.95 5.40
N TYR A 91 -2.66 11.31 4.41
CA TYR A 91 -3.48 12.02 3.43
C TYR A 91 -4.71 12.68 4.07
N GLU A 92 -5.39 11.98 4.97
CA GLU A 92 -6.55 12.52 5.70
C GLU A 92 -6.16 13.71 6.56
N ASP A 93 -5.03 13.63 7.26
CA ASP A 93 -4.49 14.74 8.06
C ASP A 93 -4.06 15.92 7.21
N TYR A 94 -3.46 15.68 6.04
CA TYR A 94 -3.16 16.74 5.08
C TYR A 94 -4.42 17.51 4.68
N LEU A 95 -5.52 16.80 4.37
CA LEU A 95 -6.79 17.43 3.99
C LEU A 95 -7.40 18.19 5.18
N ARG A 96 -7.43 17.54 6.35
CA ARG A 96 -8.00 18.09 7.60
C ARG A 96 -7.33 19.39 8.01
N HIS A 97 -6.00 19.43 8.04
CA HIS A 97 -5.24 20.63 8.41
C HIS A 97 -5.42 21.78 7.41
N ARG A 98 -5.76 21.49 6.16
CA ARG A 98 -6.02 22.49 5.10
C ARG A 98 -7.50 22.78 4.87
N ARG A 99 -8.40 22.20 5.67
CA ARG A 99 -9.86 22.32 5.55
C ARG A 99 -10.38 21.96 4.15
N LEU A 100 -9.71 20.99 3.51
CA LEU A 100 -10.12 20.47 2.21
C LEU A 100 -11.12 19.31 2.41
N PRO A 101 -12.14 19.19 1.55
CA PRO A 101 -13.09 18.10 1.65
C PRO A 101 -12.42 16.76 1.29
N GLN A 102 -12.67 15.75 2.11
CA GLN A 102 -12.36 14.37 1.74
C GLN A 102 -13.40 13.90 0.71
N TRP A 103 -12.94 13.28 -0.37
CA TRP A 103 -13.86 12.68 -1.32
C TRP A 103 -14.56 11.50 -0.67
N ALA A 104 -15.89 11.44 -0.82
CA ALA A 104 -16.61 10.24 -0.46
C ALA A 104 -15.98 9.06 -1.21
N ALA A 105 -15.72 7.96 -0.51
CA ALA A 105 -15.29 6.74 -1.16
C ALA A 105 -16.23 6.46 -2.33
N VAL A 106 -15.68 6.17 -3.51
CA VAL A 106 -16.44 5.71 -4.66
C VAL A 106 -16.98 4.32 -4.33
N ARG A 107 -17.97 4.24 -3.43
CA ARG A 107 -18.97 3.19 -3.50
C ARG A 107 -19.65 3.40 -4.83
N ALA A 108 -19.67 2.37 -5.67
CA ALA A 108 -20.41 2.35 -6.92
C ALA A 108 -21.75 3.09 -6.76
N GLN A 109 -21.82 4.32 -7.28
CA GLN A 109 -23.07 5.02 -7.44
C GLN A 109 -23.82 4.33 -8.57
N CYS A 110 -24.52 3.26 -8.20
CA CYS A 110 -25.77 2.90 -8.84
C CYS A 110 -26.89 2.93 -7.80
N GLN A 111 -26.97 4.02 -7.03
CA GLN A 111 -28.24 4.44 -6.46
C GLN A 111 -28.48 5.91 -6.77
N ALA A 112 -29.63 6.09 -7.39
CA ALA A 112 -30.10 7.28 -8.04
C ALA A 112 -30.16 8.49 -7.09
N GLN A 113 -30.08 9.65 -7.71
CA GLN A 113 -30.65 10.90 -7.23
C GLN A 113 -31.97 10.65 -6.47
N GLN A 114 -32.00 10.96 -5.18
CA GLN A 114 -33.21 11.20 -4.39
C GLN A 114 -32.75 11.91 -3.11
N HIS A 115 -33.27 13.02 -2.62
CA HIS A 115 -34.16 14.10 -3.03
C HIS A 115 -33.77 15.27 -2.08
N TRP A 116 -34.26 16.47 -2.36
CA TRP A 116 -34.19 17.66 -1.49
C TRP A 116 -34.56 17.38 -0.02
#